data_AF-A0A7X9GQK2-F1
#
_entry.id   AF-A0A7X9GQK2-F1
#
_cell.length_a   1.000
_cell.length_b   1.000
_cell.length_c   1.000
_cell.angle_alpha   90.00
_cell.angle_beta   90.00
_cell.angle_gamma   90.00
#
_symmetry.space_group_name_H-M   'P 1'
#
loop_
_entity.id
_entity.type
_entity.pdbx_description
1 polymer ?
#
loop_
_entity_poly.entity_id
_entity_poly.type
_entity_poly.pdbx_seq_one_letter_code
_entity_poly.pdbx_strand_id
1 'polypeptide(L)'
;MTFKLFIYPTMAFFTNAFNIKEDILDDYGAFNISLINDIPLFIDPFLVFGSEKKEYQLLHQEMLKYLSFLKEKAETSKISLSNIQSWYVFPEVKQNWFGYSMSGNGGNGLGIQFGKAMSSNITQVFKDLNKEKITASSHIEKVGLFQIGIGKDSISDFTVNLIKDFLLNYTQTFALKYIQKEQLKNIQVEKSYFDFDLERWMPKQYQLPFYNNDYVILTPKDLLTKDETWINSHDMLERYP
;
A
#
# COMPACT_ATOMS: atom_id res chain seq x y z
N MET A 1 24.33 10.53 -15.92
CA MET A 1 23.35 11.38 -16.61
C MET A 1 22.70 12.26 -15.55
N THR A 2 22.82 13.57 -15.70
CA THR A 2 22.67 14.58 -14.64
C THR A 2 21.21 14.76 -14.24
N PHE A 3 20.90 14.53 -12.96
CA PHE A 3 19.56 14.74 -12.39
C PHE A 3 19.15 16.21 -12.55
N LYS A 4 18.04 16.47 -13.25
CA LYS A 4 17.30 17.72 -13.06
C LYS A 4 16.58 17.60 -11.72
N LEU A 5 17.17 18.20 -10.70
CA LEU A 5 16.51 18.45 -9.43
C LEU A 5 15.33 19.39 -9.73
N PHE A 6 14.10 18.89 -9.65
CA PHE A 6 12.94 19.77 -9.62
C PHE A 6 13.07 20.64 -8.37
N ILE A 7 13.31 21.94 -8.55
CA ILE A 7 13.38 22.90 -7.44
C ILE A 7 11.94 23.13 -6.98
N TYR A 8 11.46 22.30 -6.05
CA TYR A 8 10.23 22.57 -5.33
C TYR A 8 10.49 23.66 -4.28
N PRO A 9 9.55 24.59 -4.04
CA PRO A 9 9.67 25.51 -2.93
C PRO A 9 9.86 24.70 -1.64
N THR A 10 10.84 25.10 -0.82
CA THR A 10 11.27 24.36 0.37
C THR A 10 10.17 24.08 1.39
N MET A 11 9.03 24.78 1.37
CA MET A 11 7.88 24.48 2.24
C MET A 11 7.02 23.28 1.78
N ALA A 12 7.36 22.62 0.67
CA ALA A 12 6.56 21.54 0.10
C ALA A 12 6.73 20.19 0.80
N PHE A 13 7.85 19.95 1.48
CA PHE A 13 8.17 18.63 2.01
C PHE A 13 7.70 18.43 3.46
N PHE A 14 7.46 17.16 3.81
CA PHE A 14 7.04 16.77 5.16
C PHE A 14 7.94 17.34 6.25
N THR A 15 9.26 17.22 6.11
CA THR A 15 10.22 17.74 7.10
C THR A 15 10.05 19.23 7.33
N ASN A 16 9.85 20.01 6.28
CA ASN A 16 9.64 21.46 6.38
C ASN A 16 8.28 21.81 7.00
N ALA A 17 7.22 21.10 6.64
CA ALA A 17 5.87 21.33 7.15
C ALA A 17 5.76 21.06 8.67
N PHE A 18 6.52 20.10 9.19
CA PHE A 18 6.52 19.71 10.61
C PHE A 18 7.76 20.18 11.38
N ASN A 19 8.59 21.05 10.78
CA ASN A 19 9.82 21.59 11.37
C ASN A 19 10.76 20.50 11.93
N ILE A 20 10.93 19.42 11.16
CA ILE A 20 11.80 18.29 11.47
C ILE A 20 13.06 18.40 10.63
N LYS A 21 14.21 18.08 11.21
CA LYS A 21 15.46 17.97 10.44
C LYS A 21 15.44 16.70 9.58
N GLU A 22 15.96 16.78 8.36
CA GLU A 22 15.94 15.65 7.41
C GLU A 22 16.69 14.43 7.91
N ASP A 23 17.81 14.61 8.63
CA ASP A 23 18.59 13.53 9.24
C ASP A 23 17.74 12.66 10.19
N ILE A 24 16.83 13.28 10.97
CA ILE A 24 15.92 12.55 11.86
C ILE A 24 14.97 11.64 11.07
N LEU A 25 14.43 12.12 9.93
CA LEU A 25 13.51 11.35 9.10
C LEU A 25 14.26 10.23 8.35
N ASP A 26 15.47 10.54 7.88
CA ASP A 26 16.35 9.62 7.18
C ASP A 26 16.83 8.48 8.09
N ASP A 27 17.27 8.80 9.32
CA ASP A 27 17.66 7.82 10.34
C ASP A 27 16.48 6.90 10.73
N TYR A 28 15.26 7.43 10.70
CA TYR A 28 14.05 6.61 10.89
C TYR A 28 13.73 5.71 9.70
N GLY A 29 14.27 6.03 8.52
CA GLY A 29 14.05 5.28 7.28
C GLY A 29 12.80 5.68 6.50
N ALA A 30 12.15 6.81 6.83
CA ALA A 30 10.94 7.27 6.16
C ALA A 30 11.26 8.15 4.94
N PHE A 31 10.46 8.02 3.87
CA PHE A 31 10.60 8.87 2.71
C PHE A 31 10.07 10.29 2.97
N ASN A 32 10.83 11.31 2.57
CA ASN A 32 10.41 12.71 2.69
C ASN A 32 9.45 13.08 1.56
N ILE A 33 8.16 12.86 1.79
CA ILE A 33 7.11 13.11 0.81
C ILE A 33 6.87 14.60 0.55
N SER A 34 6.41 14.92 -0.66
CA SER A 34 5.89 16.23 -1.03
C SER A 34 4.41 16.31 -0.64
N LEU A 35 4.03 17.36 0.09
CA LEU A 35 2.66 17.66 0.53
C LEU A 35 1.94 18.63 -0.41
N ILE A 36 2.41 18.74 -1.66
CA ILE A 36 1.84 19.61 -2.70
C ILE A 36 1.44 18.79 -3.93
N ASN A 37 2.34 17.92 -4.39
CA ASN A 37 2.11 17.04 -5.53
C ASN A 37 2.51 15.61 -5.19
N ASP A 38 1.84 14.65 -5.82
CA ASP A 38 2.22 13.25 -5.74
C ASP A 38 3.60 13.00 -6.33
N ILE A 39 4.27 12.00 -5.79
CA ILE A 39 5.56 11.54 -6.26
C ILE A 39 5.35 10.18 -6.95
N PRO A 40 5.94 9.95 -8.15
CA PRO A 40 5.78 8.71 -8.92
C PRO A 40 6.60 7.55 -8.34
N LEU A 41 6.34 7.27 -7.07
CA LEU A 41 6.83 6.13 -6.30
C LEU A 41 5.64 5.24 -5.95
N PHE A 42 5.92 3.97 -5.71
CA PHE A 42 4.91 2.96 -5.48
C PHE A 42 5.38 2.02 -4.39
N ILE A 43 4.45 1.49 -3.60
CA ILE A 43 4.74 0.42 -2.66
C ILE A 43 4.78 -0.90 -3.41
N ASP A 44 5.90 -1.60 -3.32
CA ASP A 44 6.09 -2.90 -3.95
C ASP A 44 5.86 -4.04 -2.95
N PRO A 45 4.85 -4.90 -3.15
CA PRO A 45 4.67 -6.07 -2.30
C PRO A 45 5.88 -7.03 -2.34
N PHE A 46 6.67 -7.05 -3.43
CA PHE A 46 7.89 -7.85 -3.48
C PHE A 46 8.96 -7.37 -2.48
N LEU A 47 9.00 -6.08 -2.18
CA LEU A 47 9.90 -5.53 -1.16
C LEU A 47 9.48 -5.94 0.25
N VAL A 48 8.17 -6.13 0.50
CA VAL A 48 7.70 -6.75 1.74
C VAL A 48 8.13 -8.22 1.80
N PHE A 49 8.02 -8.93 0.68
CA PHE A 49 8.11 -10.40 0.66
C PHE A 49 9.54 -10.92 0.65
N GLY A 50 10.43 -10.22 -0.05
CA GLY A 50 11.85 -10.52 -0.09
C GLY A 50 12.63 -10.00 1.12
N SER A 51 11.96 -9.33 2.08
CA SER A 51 12.63 -8.74 3.24
C SER A 51 12.87 -9.73 4.36
N GLU A 52 14.06 -9.64 4.97
CA GLU A 52 14.42 -10.38 6.18
C GLU A 52 13.91 -9.70 7.47
N LYS A 53 13.32 -8.50 7.37
CA LYS A 53 12.78 -7.78 8.53
C LYS A 53 11.60 -8.52 9.12
N LYS A 54 11.63 -8.76 10.43
CA LYS A 54 10.58 -9.51 11.15
C LYS A 54 9.20 -8.86 10.97
N GLU A 55 9.14 -7.54 11.03
CA GLU A 55 7.92 -6.79 10.79
C GLU A 55 7.37 -7.01 9.38
N TYR A 56 8.20 -7.13 8.35
CA TYR A 56 7.74 -7.35 6.97
C TYR A 56 7.36 -8.81 6.72
N GLN A 57 8.02 -9.75 7.39
CA GLN A 57 7.59 -11.15 7.41
C GLN A 57 6.19 -11.30 8.01
N LEU A 58 5.86 -10.54 9.06
CA LEU A 58 4.51 -10.49 9.62
C LEU A 58 3.51 -9.86 8.64
N LEU A 59 3.87 -8.76 7.97
CA LEU A 59 3.02 -8.16 6.93
C LEU A 59 2.74 -9.16 5.81
N HIS A 60 3.77 -9.86 5.34
CA HIS A 60 3.64 -10.89 4.33
C HIS A 60 2.64 -11.98 4.78
N GLN A 61 2.76 -12.48 6.01
CA GLN A 61 1.82 -13.48 6.55
C GLN A 61 0.38 -12.96 6.62
N GLU A 62 0.15 -11.72 7.06
CA GLU A 62 -1.19 -11.12 7.11
C GLU A 62 -1.77 -10.89 5.70
N MET A 63 -0.94 -10.50 4.72
CA MET A 63 -1.36 -10.38 3.33
C MET A 63 -1.78 -11.74 2.75
N LEU A 64 -1.01 -12.81 3.00
CA LEU A 64 -1.37 -14.17 2.58
C LEU A 64 -2.65 -14.66 3.25
N LYS A 65 -2.83 -14.36 4.54
CA LYS A 65 -4.04 -14.69 5.30
C LYS A 65 -5.27 -14.03 4.67
N TYR A 66 -5.16 -12.75 4.30
CA TYR A 66 -6.24 -12.05 3.62
C TYR A 66 -6.55 -12.63 2.23
N LEU A 67 -5.53 -12.90 1.41
CA LEU A 67 -5.69 -13.55 0.10
C LEU A 67 -6.35 -14.94 0.24
N SER A 68 -6.00 -15.69 1.30
CA SER A 68 -6.59 -16.99 1.60
C SER A 68 -8.08 -16.86 1.93
N PHE A 69 -8.44 -15.87 2.75
CA PHE A 69 -9.83 -15.55 3.05
C PHE A 69 -10.62 -15.22 1.77
N LEU A 70 -10.08 -14.36 0.90
CA LEU A 70 -10.75 -14.02 -0.36
C LEU A 70 -10.97 -15.26 -1.23
N LYS A 71 -9.93 -16.08 -1.39
CA LYS A 71 -9.99 -17.33 -2.15
C LYS A 71 -11.07 -18.27 -1.60
N GLU A 72 -11.09 -18.50 -0.29
CA GLU A 72 -12.08 -19.36 0.36
C GLU A 72 -13.52 -18.86 0.11
N LYS A 73 -13.75 -17.54 0.21
CA LYS A 73 -15.08 -16.96 -0.06
C LYS A 73 -15.51 -17.15 -1.51
N ALA A 74 -14.58 -17.09 -2.45
CA ALA A 74 -14.84 -17.33 -3.87
C ALA A 74 -15.09 -18.82 -4.18
N GLU A 75 -14.49 -19.75 -3.42
CA GLU A 75 -14.71 -21.20 -3.59
C GLU A 75 -16.03 -21.68 -2.99
N THR A 76 -16.45 -21.11 -1.86
CA THR A 76 -17.57 -21.62 -1.06
C THR A 76 -18.93 -21.06 -1.47
N SER A 77 -18.97 -19.90 -2.13
CA SER A 77 -20.25 -19.23 -2.42
C SER A 77 -20.18 -18.27 -3.60
N LYS A 78 -21.35 -17.96 -4.18
CA LYS A 78 -21.47 -16.84 -5.10
C LYS A 78 -21.36 -15.53 -4.30
N ILE A 79 -20.29 -14.79 -4.53
CA ILE A 79 -20.03 -13.52 -3.83
C ILE A 79 -21.05 -12.45 -4.30
N SER A 80 -21.73 -11.81 -3.35
CA SER A 80 -22.65 -10.71 -3.62
C SER A 80 -21.90 -9.46 -4.11
N LEU A 81 -22.58 -8.54 -4.81
CA LEU A 81 -21.96 -7.28 -5.22
C LEU A 81 -21.45 -6.44 -4.03
N SER A 82 -22.18 -6.47 -2.90
CA SER A 82 -21.75 -5.77 -1.68
C SER A 82 -20.46 -6.37 -1.12
N ASN A 83 -20.32 -7.70 -1.15
CA ASN A 83 -19.11 -8.38 -0.69
C ASN A 83 -17.93 -8.17 -1.64
N ILE A 84 -18.20 -8.08 -2.96
CA ILE A 84 -17.17 -7.66 -3.92
C ILE A 84 -16.67 -6.27 -3.57
N GLN A 85 -17.59 -5.33 -3.31
CA GLN A 85 -17.25 -3.95 -2.98
C GLN A 85 -16.52 -3.82 -1.63
N SER A 86 -16.82 -4.67 -0.65
CA SER A 86 -16.16 -4.64 0.66
C SER A 86 -14.81 -5.36 0.69
N TRP A 87 -14.64 -6.45 -0.06
CA TRP A 87 -13.48 -7.35 0.06
C TRP A 87 -12.50 -7.27 -1.11
N TYR A 88 -12.94 -6.86 -2.31
CA TYR A 88 -12.10 -6.91 -3.52
C TYR A 88 -11.85 -5.54 -4.15
N VAL A 89 -12.32 -4.46 -3.51
CA VAL A 89 -12.10 -3.09 -3.98
C VAL A 89 -11.18 -2.36 -3.01
N PHE A 90 -10.03 -1.93 -3.53
CA PHE A 90 -8.95 -1.28 -2.80
C PHE A 90 -8.83 0.16 -3.27
N PRO A 91 -9.38 1.13 -2.52
CA PRO A 91 -9.33 2.54 -2.92
C PRO A 91 -7.93 3.12 -2.73
N GLU A 92 -7.56 4.08 -3.56
CA GLU A 92 -6.34 4.88 -3.42
C GLU A 92 -6.26 5.53 -2.02
N VAL A 93 -5.07 5.52 -1.42
CA VAL A 93 -4.79 6.11 -0.11
C VAL A 93 -3.93 7.37 -0.27
N LYS A 94 -4.56 8.46 -0.74
CA LYS A 94 -3.92 9.75 -1.02
C LYS A 94 -3.04 10.34 0.10
N GLN A 95 -3.23 9.93 1.36
CA GLN A 95 -2.44 10.48 2.49
C GLN A 95 -0.96 10.08 2.46
N ASN A 96 -0.56 9.12 1.63
CA ASN A 96 0.86 8.77 1.40
C ASN A 96 1.52 9.60 0.28
N TRP A 97 0.76 10.38 -0.49
CA TRP A 97 1.23 11.24 -1.60
C TRP A 97 2.05 10.51 -2.68
N PHE A 98 1.68 9.27 -2.96
CA PHE A 98 2.27 8.45 -4.01
C PHE A 98 1.31 8.24 -5.16
N GLY A 99 1.83 8.23 -6.39
CA GLY A 99 1.04 8.04 -7.60
C GLY A 99 1.33 9.12 -8.64
N TYR A 100 0.39 9.27 -9.58
CA TYR A 100 0.53 10.15 -10.75
C TYR A 100 -0.44 11.35 -10.77
N SER A 101 -1.09 11.72 -9.66
CA SER A 101 -2.07 12.82 -9.72
C SER A 101 -1.38 14.19 -9.89
N MET A 102 -1.38 14.72 -11.12
CA MET A 102 -0.97 16.10 -11.39
C MET A 102 -2.08 17.15 -11.14
N SER A 103 -3.31 16.71 -10.86
CA SER A 103 -4.42 17.59 -10.44
C SER A 103 -5.62 16.77 -9.94
N GLY A 104 -5.88 16.78 -8.63
CA GLY A 104 -7.05 16.15 -8.02
C GLY A 104 -6.90 14.63 -7.79
N ASN A 105 -6.93 14.21 -6.52
CA ASN A 105 -6.98 12.82 -6.07
C ASN A 105 -8.31 12.18 -6.49
N GLY A 106 -8.37 11.69 -7.71
CA GLY A 106 -9.51 10.99 -8.28
C GLY A 106 -9.06 10.02 -9.33
N GLY A 107 -7.95 9.30 -9.07
CA GLY A 107 -7.52 8.19 -9.91
C GLY A 107 -8.68 7.21 -10.07
N ASN A 108 -8.87 6.71 -11.29
CA ASN A 108 -9.86 5.67 -11.60
C ASN A 108 -9.41 4.35 -10.94
N GLY A 109 -9.33 4.30 -9.61
CA GLY A 109 -9.10 3.10 -8.84
C GLY A 109 -10.01 2.04 -9.43
N LEU A 110 -9.43 0.90 -9.83
CA LEU A 110 -10.05 -0.06 -10.73
C LEU A 110 -11.41 -0.60 -10.26
N GLY A 111 -11.79 -0.25 -9.03
CA GLY A 111 -13.17 -0.06 -8.64
C GLY A 111 -13.91 -1.37 -8.68
N ILE A 112 -15.20 -1.30 -8.94
CA ILE A 112 -16.04 -2.49 -8.94
C ILE A 112 -15.69 -3.49 -10.06
N GLN A 113 -15.08 -3.03 -11.16
CA GLN A 113 -14.71 -3.91 -12.28
C GLN A 113 -13.54 -4.81 -11.92
N PHE A 114 -12.48 -4.26 -11.33
CA PHE A 114 -11.40 -5.06 -10.77
C PHE A 114 -11.87 -5.99 -9.68
N GLY A 115 -12.72 -5.49 -8.76
CA GLY A 115 -13.26 -6.35 -7.71
C GLY A 115 -13.98 -7.58 -8.28
N LYS A 116 -14.76 -7.41 -9.35
CA LYS A 116 -15.41 -8.51 -10.07
C LYS A 116 -14.41 -9.43 -10.76
N ALA A 117 -13.40 -8.88 -11.42
CA ALA A 117 -12.38 -9.66 -12.11
C ALA A 117 -11.55 -10.49 -11.12
N MET A 118 -11.08 -9.87 -10.03
CA MET A 118 -10.33 -10.55 -8.98
C MET A 118 -11.18 -11.65 -8.34
N SER A 119 -12.40 -11.35 -7.87
CA SER A 119 -13.28 -12.35 -7.26
C SER A 119 -13.60 -13.53 -8.18
N SER A 120 -13.71 -13.32 -9.49
CA SER A 120 -13.99 -14.38 -10.46
C SER A 120 -12.76 -15.25 -10.78
N ASN A 121 -11.56 -14.70 -10.68
CA ASN A 121 -10.32 -15.37 -11.10
C ASN A 121 -9.45 -15.84 -9.92
N ILE A 122 -9.71 -15.36 -8.69
CA ILE A 122 -8.82 -15.59 -7.53
C ILE A 122 -8.60 -17.08 -7.23
N THR A 123 -9.62 -17.92 -7.41
CA THR A 123 -9.51 -19.36 -7.15
C THR A 123 -8.56 -20.07 -8.12
N GLN A 124 -8.54 -19.62 -9.38
CA GLN A 124 -7.63 -20.13 -10.41
C GLN A 124 -6.23 -19.58 -10.23
N VAL A 125 -6.11 -18.26 -10.03
CA VAL A 125 -4.82 -17.57 -9.88
C VAL A 125 -4.08 -18.03 -8.61
N PHE A 126 -4.81 -18.28 -7.53
CA PHE A 126 -4.26 -18.69 -6.23
C PHE A 126 -4.52 -20.15 -5.89
N LYS A 127 -4.67 -21.02 -6.89
CA LYS A 127 -4.97 -22.45 -6.69
C LYS A 127 -4.04 -23.15 -5.68
N ASP A 128 -2.77 -22.77 -5.71
CA ASP A 128 -1.69 -23.33 -4.89
C ASP A 128 -1.30 -22.46 -3.68
N LEU A 129 -2.05 -21.40 -3.38
CA LEU A 129 -1.83 -20.56 -2.20
C LEU A 129 -1.77 -21.44 -0.94
N ASN A 130 -0.69 -21.28 -0.16
CA ASN A 130 -0.33 -22.08 1.03
C ASN A 130 -0.01 -23.58 0.77
N LYS A 131 0.07 -24.04 -0.48
CA LYS A 131 0.43 -25.43 -0.83
C LYS A 131 1.82 -25.56 -1.45
N GLU A 132 2.49 -24.44 -1.70
CA GLU A 132 3.79 -24.42 -2.36
C GLU A 132 4.93 -24.77 -1.40
N LYS A 133 5.89 -25.57 -1.90
CA LYS A 133 7.08 -26.00 -1.16
C LYS A 133 8.30 -25.09 -1.37
N ILE A 134 8.23 -24.15 -2.32
CA ILE A 134 9.34 -23.26 -2.69
C ILE A 134 9.00 -21.81 -2.28
N THR A 135 10.05 -21.12 -1.87
CA THR A 135 10.14 -19.95 -0.99
C THR A 135 9.93 -18.58 -1.65
N ALA A 136 9.59 -17.60 -0.79
CA ALA A 136 9.82 -16.15 -0.87
C ALA A 136 8.99 -15.26 -1.83
N SER A 137 8.47 -15.69 -2.98
CA SER A 137 7.83 -14.73 -3.92
C SER A 137 6.57 -15.18 -4.68
N SER A 138 6.17 -16.45 -4.58
CA SER A 138 5.27 -17.07 -5.56
C SER A 138 3.78 -16.69 -5.51
N HIS A 139 3.31 -15.96 -4.50
CA HIS A 139 1.87 -15.72 -4.31
C HIS A 139 1.41 -14.37 -4.86
N ILE A 140 2.05 -13.23 -4.53
CA ILE A 140 1.61 -11.94 -5.08
C ILE A 140 2.07 -11.69 -6.51
N GLU A 141 3.14 -12.35 -6.99
CA GLU A 141 3.45 -12.38 -8.43
C GLU A 141 2.22 -12.81 -9.26
N LYS A 142 1.39 -13.69 -8.68
CA LYS A 142 0.13 -14.13 -9.27
C LYS A 142 -0.99 -13.09 -9.19
N VAL A 143 -0.98 -12.14 -8.25
CA VAL A 143 -1.84 -10.92 -8.35
C VAL A 143 -1.49 -10.19 -9.66
N GLY A 144 -0.20 -10.12 -9.98
CA GLY A 144 0.28 -9.59 -11.26
C GLY A 144 -0.24 -10.37 -12.49
N LEU A 145 -0.71 -11.62 -12.35
CA LEU A 145 -1.28 -12.45 -13.42
C LEU A 145 -2.77 -12.21 -13.69
N PHE A 146 -3.47 -11.35 -12.96
CA PHE A 146 -4.83 -10.90 -13.35
C PHE A 146 -4.81 -10.00 -14.62
N GLN A 147 -3.80 -10.18 -15.46
CA GLN A 147 -3.09 -9.18 -16.23
C GLN A 147 -3.69 -8.86 -17.59
N ILE A 148 -5.00 -8.74 -17.64
CA ILE A 148 -5.63 -7.99 -18.71
C ILE A 148 -6.23 -6.74 -18.06
N GLY A 149 -5.38 -5.70 -17.91
CA GLY A 149 -5.82 -4.34 -17.57
C GLY A 149 -5.57 -3.83 -16.13
N ILE A 150 -4.71 -4.47 -15.33
CA ILE A 150 -4.37 -4.01 -13.97
C ILE A 150 -3.01 -3.32 -14.01
N GLY A 151 -3.01 -2.01 -13.76
CA GLY A 151 -1.79 -1.20 -13.72
C GLY A 151 -1.02 -1.34 -12.41
N LYS A 152 0.25 -0.94 -12.43
CA LYS A 152 1.13 -0.87 -11.25
C LYS A 152 0.51 -0.15 -10.05
N ASP A 153 -0.15 0.96 -10.34
CA ASP A 153 -0.87 1.80 -9.39
C ASP A 153 -1.83 0.97 -8.52
N SER A 154 -2.50 0.00 -9.13
CA SER A 154 -3.47 -0.85 -8.45
C SER A 154 -2.84 -1.92 -7.57
N ILE A 155 -1.64 -2.40 -7.91
CA ILE A 155 -0.87 -3.31 -7.04
C ILE A 155 -0.35 -2.53 -5.82
N SER A 156 0.11 -1.28 -6.04
CA SER A 156 0.50 -0.39 -4.96
C SER A 156 -0.69 -0.09 -4.03
N ASP A 157 -1.83 0.32 -4.58
CA ASP A 157 -3.06 0.58 -3.81
C ASP A 157 -3.52 -0.64 -3.02
N PHE A 158 -3.55 -1.81 -3.67
CA PHE A 158 -3.85 -3.07 -3.01
C PHE A 158 -2.91 -3.30 -1.82
N THR A 159 -1.61 -3.17 -2.04
CA THR A 159 -0.59 -3.38 -1.01
C THR A 159 -0.77 -2.39 0.14
N VAL A 160 -0.91 -1.08 -0.17
CA VAL A 160 -1.12 -0.02 0.82
C VAL A 160 -2.36 -0.30 1.68
N ASN A 161 -3.47 -0.74 1.08
CA ASN A 161 -4.68 -1.09 1.83
C ASN A 161 -4.45 -2.28 2.77
N LEU A 162 -3.70 -3.29 2.35
CA LEU A 162 -3.41 -4.46 3.20
C LEU A 162 -2.46 -4.13 4.35
N ILE A 163 -1.48 -3.24 4.14
CA ILE A 163 -0.50 -2.86 5.17
C ILE A 163 -0.85 -1.54 5.87
N LYS A 164 -2.08 -1.04 5.72
CA LYS A 164 -2.47 0.31 6.13
C LYS A 164 -2.28 0.55 7.63
N ASP A 165 -2.71 -0.37 8.49
CA ASP A 165 -2.48 -0.29 9.95
C ASP A 165 -0.98 -0.18 10.27
N PHE A 166 -0.13 -0.92 9.57
CA PHE A 166 1.32 -0.82 9.76
C PHE A 166 1.86 0.57 9.40
N LEU A 167 1.48 1.13 8.24
CA LEU A 167 1.90 2.47 7.83
C LEU A 167 1.40 3.55 8.81
N LEU A 168 0.19 3.39 9.32
CA LEU A 168 -0.39 4.31 10.31
C LEU A 168 0.35 4.23 11.66
N ASN A 169 0.67 3.03 12.15
CA ASN A 169 1.45 2.87 13.38
C ASN A 169 2.91 3.33 13.21
N TYR A 170 3.53 3.08 12.04
CA TYR A 170 4.85 3.60 11.68
C TYR A 170 4.85 5.14 11.75
N THR A 171 3.86 5.76 11.10
CA THR A 171 3.68 7.21 11.13
C THR A 171 3.44 7.74 12.54
N GLN A 172 2.52 7.15 13.30
CA GLN A 172 2.22 7.55 14.67
C GLN A 172 3.47 7.46 15.56
N THR A 173 4.25 6.38 15.43
CA THR A 173 5.48 6.18 16.22
C THR A 173 6.48 7.30 15.99
N PHE A 174 6.69 7.69 14.73
CA PHE A 174 7.51 8.84 14.39
C PHE A 174 6.92 10.15 14.95
N ALA A 175 5.63 10.37 14.69
CA ALA A 175 4.94 11.61 14.99
C ALA A 175 4.93 11.92 16.49
N LEU A 176 4.63 10.92 17.33
CA LEU A 176 4.62 11.06 18.78
C LEU A 176 6.00 11.41 19.36
N LYS A 177 7.08 11.04 18.67
CA LYS A 177 8.45 11.25 19.13
C LYS A 177 9.02 12.58 18.68
N TYR A 178 8.70 13.01 17.47
CA TYR A 178 9.41 14.11 16.81
C TYR A 178 8.55 15.33 16.49
N ILE A 179 7.22 15.19 16.41
CA ILE A 179 6.32 16.27 15.97
C ILE A 179 5.66 16.95 17.18
N GLN A 180 5.48 18.27 17.08
CA GLN A 180 4.82 19.07 18.11
C GLN A 180 3.35 18.65 18.27
N LYS A 181 2.85 18.62 19.52
CA LYS A 181 1.51 18.13 19.84
C LYS A 181 0.40 18.91 19.13
N GLU A 182 0.63 20.19 18.86
CA GLU A 182 -0.28 21.11 18.18
C GLU A 182 -0.49 20.73 16.70
N GLN A 183 0.46 20.00 16.12
CA GLN A 183 0.40 19.49 14.74
C GLN A 183 -0.09 18.03 14.66
N LEU A 184 -0.49 17.45 15.80
CA LEU A 184 -1.03 16.10 15.89
C LEU A 184 -2.54 16.12 16.14
N LYS A 185 -3.27 15.19 15.52
CA LYS A 185 -4.69 14.99 15.80
C LYS A 185 -5.00 13.52 16.02
N ASN A 186 -6.01 13.28 16.86
CA ASN A 186 -6.65 11.98 16.98
C ASN A 186 -7.58 11.79 15.79
N ILE A 187 -7.24 10.85 14.92
CA ILE A 187 -7.98 10.55 13.69
C ILE A 187 -8.50 9.12 13.77
N GLN A 188 -9.81 8.96 13.57
CA GLN A 188 -10.39 7.66 13.30
C GLN A 188 -10.19 7.35 11.81
N VAL A 189 -9.29 6.42 11.51
CA VAL A 189 -9.01 6.02 10.12
C VAL A 189 -9.84 4.79 9.79
N GLU A 190 -10.75 4.97 8.85
CA GLU A 190 -11.60 3.90 8.33
C GLU A 190 -10.77 2.85 7.56
N LYS A 191 -11.27 1.62 7.59
CA LYS A 191 -10.67 0.44 6.93
C LYS A 191 -9.17 0.29 7.23
N SER A 192 -8.83 0.32 8.51
CA SER A 192 -7.43 0.24 8.97
C SER A 192 -6.89 -1.18 8.97
N TYR A 193 -7.69 -2.13 9.44
CA TYR A 193 -7.34 -3.55 9.51
C TYR A 193 -8.57 -4.40 9.17
N PHE A 194 -8.35 -5.65 8.76
CA PHE A 194 -9.43 -6.59 8.49
C PHE A 194 -9.68 -7.48 9.71
N ASP A 195 -10.92 -7.50 10.19
CA ASP A 195 -11.37 -8.40 11.23
C ASP A 195 -11.94 -9.66 10.58
N PHE A 196 -11.29 -10.81 10.81
CA PHE A 196 -11.65 -12.09 10.19
C PHE A 196 -12.88 -12.74 10.83
N ASP A 197 -13.20 -12.40 12.08
CA ASP A 197 -14.40 -12.93 12.77
C ASP A 197 -15.65 -12.18 12.32
N LEU A 198 -15.53 -10.85 12.12
CA LEU A 198 -16.59 -9.99 11.60
C LEU A 198 -16.62 -9.90 10.07
N GLU A 199 -15.61 -10.46 9.40
CA GLU A 199 -15.39 -10.45 7.95
C GLU A 199 -15.48 -9.06 7.32
N ARG A 200 -14.95 -8.05 8.01
CA ARG A 200 -15.03 -6.65 7.56
C ARG A 200 -13.82 -5.82 7.94
N TRP A 201 -13.57 -4.80 7.13
CA TRP A 201 -12.60 -3.77 7.42
C TRP A 201 -13.08 -2.89 8.57
N MET A 202 -12.23 -2.73 9.59
CA MET A 202 -12.56 -2.02 10.83
C MET A 202 -11.83 -0.68 10.92
N PRO A 203 -12.48 0.34 11.52
CA PRO A 203 -11.79 1.58 11.87
C PRO A 203 -10.83 1.37 13.04
N LYS A 204 -9.82 2.23 13.13
CA LYS A 204 -8.94 2.34 14.30
C LYS A 204 -8.54 3.80 14.50
N GLN A 205 -8.34 4.19 15.76
CA GLN A 205 -7.93 5.54 16.11
C GLN A 205 -6.40 5.63 16.21
N TYR A 206 -5.84 6.71 15.66
CA TYR A 206 -4.42 7.02 15.70
C TYR A 206 -4.18 8.49 16.02
N GLN A 207 -3.00 8.82 16.53
CA GLN A 207 -2.51 10.18 16.69
C GLN A 207 -1.52 10.49 15.56
N LEU A 208 -1.97 11.25 14.55
CA LEU A 208 -1.26 11.41 13.28
C LEU A 208 -0.88 12.87 13.02
N PRO A 209 0.19 13.10 12.23
CA PRO A 209 0.52 14.43 11.73
C PRO A 209 -0.63 14.94 10.85
N PHE A 210 -1.03 16.19 11.09
CA PHE A 210 -2.18 16.80 10.42
C PHE A 210 -1.76 18.06 9.67
N TYR A 211 -2.07 18.12 8.38
CA TYR A 211 -1.67 19.20 7.47
C TYR A 211 -2.78 19.46 6.44
N ASN A 212 -3.10 20.72 6.17
CA ASN A 212 -4.11 21.14 5.17
C ASN A 212 -5.42 20.33 5.21
N ASN A 213 -6.03 20.21 6.39
CA ASN A 213 -7.30 19.50 6.63
C ASN A 213 -7.29 17.98 6.38
N ASP A 214 -6.12 17.35 6.27
CA ASP A 214 -6.00 15.90 6.22
C ASP A 214 -4.86 15.40 7.11
N TYR A 215 -4.83 14.11 7.39
CA TYR A 215 -3.68 13.47 8.02
C TYR A 215 -2.66 13.05 6.96
N VAL A 216 -1.43 12.83 7.40
CA VAL A 216 -0.32 12.43 6.53
C VAL A 216 0.17 11.05 6.94
N ILE A 217 0.53 10.20 5.98
CA ILE A 217 1.13 8.87 6.20
C ILE A 217 2.58 8.89 5.70
N LEU A 218 3.50 8.48 6.58
CA LEU A 218 4.89 8.20 6.22
C LEU A 218 5.04 6.75 5.75
N THR A 219 5.96 6.52 4.82
CA THR A 219 6.26 5.19 4.29
C THR A 219 7.76 4.89 4.37
N PRO A 220 8.15 3.67 4.81
CA PRO A 220 9.55 3.22 4.77
C PRO A 220 10.13 3.29 3.34
N LYS A 221 11.33 3.88 3.20
CA LYS A 221 11.99 4.05 1.88
C LYS A 221 12.25 2.71 1.18
N ASP A 222 12.53 1.67 1.95
CA ASP A 222 12.83 0.32 1.46
C ASP A 222 11.60 -0.48 1.03
N LEU A 223 10.40 0.09 1.14
CA LEU A 223 9.18 -0.43 0.52
C LEU A 223 8.85 0.27 -0.81
N LEU A 224 9.62 1.28 -1.21
CA LEU A 224 9.34 2.11 -2.37
C LEU A 224 10.18 1.73 -3.59
N THR A 225 9.56 1.82 -4.76
CA THR A 225 10.23 1.62 -6.05
C THR A 225 9.72 2.60 -7.11
N LYS A 226 10.56 2.86 -8.11
CA LYS A 226 10.25 3.73 -9.26
C LYS A 226 9.57 2.94 -10.37
N ASP A 227 9.02 3.64 -11.35
CA ASP A 227 8.35 3.01 -12.50
C ASP A 227 9.28 2.16 -13.36
N GLU A 228 10.46 2.67 -13.66
CA GLU A 228 11.45 1.99 -14.51
C GLU A 228 12.08 0.74 -13.88
N THR A 229 11.92 0.55 -12.56
CA THR A 229 12.54 -0.56 -11.81
C THR A 229 11.51 -1.59 -11.31
N TRP A 230 10.24 -1.42 -11.68
CA TRP A 230 9.19 -2.37 -11.29
C TRP A 230 9.29 -3.64 -12.13
N ILE A 231 9.39 -4.78 -11.46
CA ILE A 231 9.38 -6.09 -12.11
C ILE A 231 7.96 -6.32 -12.67
N ASN A 232 7.80 -6.19 -13.98
CA ASN A 232 6.56 -6.53 -14.68
C ASN A 232 6.48 -8.06 -14.84
N SER A 233 5.28 -8.63 -14.90
CA SER A 233 5.10 -10.06 -15.17
C SER A 233 5.83 -10.52 -16.46
N HIS A 234 5.98 -9.61 -17.44
CA HIS A 234 6.66 -9.90 -18.70
C HIS A 234 8.14 -10.20 -18.44
N ASP A 235 8.76 -9.45 -17.54
CA ASP A 235 10.14 -9.69 -17.11
C ASP A 235 10.26 -10.95 -16.22
N MET A 236 9.18 -11.33 -15.53
CA MET A 236 9.14 -12.55 -14.69
C MET A 236 8.96 -13.82 -15.51
N LEU A 237 8.11 -13.79 -16.54
CA LEU A 237 7.91 -14.89 -17.48
C LEU A 237 9.18 -15.15 -18.30
N GLU A 238 10.00 -14.13 -18.56
CA GLU A 238 11.32 -14.30 -19.18
C GLU A 238 12.41 -14.79 -18.20
N ARG A 239 12.33 -14.44 -16.91
CA ARG A 239 13.34 -14.83 -15.91
C ARG A 239 13.12 -16.18 -15.24
N TYR A 240 11.88 -16.66 -15.19
CA TYR A 240 11.53 -17.94 -14.59
C TYR A 240 10.54 -18.69 -15.50
N PRO A 241 11.05 -19.41 -16.53
CA PRO A 241 10.21 -20.22 -17.43
C PRO A 241 9.56 -21.42 -16.73
#